data_AF-A0A7X7L0Y1-F1
#
_entry.id   AF-A0A7X7L0Y1-F1
#
_cell.length_a   1.000
_cell.length_b   1.000
_cell.length_c   1.000
_cell.angle_alpha   90.00
_cell.angle_beta   90.00
_cell.angle_gamma   90.00
#
_symmetry.space_group_name_H-M   'P 1'
#
loop_
_entity.id
_entity.type
_entity.pdbx_description
1 polymer ?
#
loop_
_entity_poly.entity_id
_entity_poly.type
_entity_poly.pdbx_seq_one_letter_code
_entity_poly.pdbx_strand_id
1 'polypeptide(L)'
;MRGNKIEKFMQLGGQSVSKLLHEGTEQQRQLGARLLLSEVLEYVIYGLGIEPEIDGVRIKDPDRVTYAVGSAKPDRLEMVDGLADVAYTMYWNACAFGVPLEEAFDLVCDNNLEKFVKLGRGAEFSPGVLPREAWHCNLGIRWPEEVAQVSVIKVADEYYAVGKDSRGKVRKPSSYTSVDLLPLVNQAAA
;
A
#
# COMPACT_ATOMS: atom_id res chain seq x y z
N MET A 1 12.87 2.24 -13.11
CA MET A 1 13.11 2.86 -11.79
C MET A 1 11.93 2.57 -10.88
N ARG A 2 12.20 2.29 -9.60
CA ARG A 2 11.22 1.85 -8.58
C ARG A 2 10.02 2.79 -8.43
N GLY A 3 10.23 4.10 -8.58
CA GLY A 3 9.15 5.11 -8.56
C GLY A 3 8.02 4.85 -9.54
N ASN A 4 8.30 4.28 -10.72
CA ASN A 4 7.28 4.01 -11.73
C ASN A 4 6.27 2.94 -11.27
N LYS A 5 6.68 1.99 -10.42
CA LYS A 5 5.80 0.93 -9.90
C LYS A 5 4.82 1.50 -8.86
N ILE A 6 5.30 2.37 -7.97
CA ILE A 6 4.48 3.03 -6.94
C ILE A 6 3.50 4.01 -7.60
N GLU A 7 3.96 4.82 -8.55
CA GLU A 7 3.09 5.73 -9.31
C GLU A 7 1.98 4.95 -10.03
N LYS A 8 2.33 3.81 -10.66
CA LYS A 8 1.34 2.92 -11.28
C LYS A 8 0.37 2.35 -10.25
N PHE A 9 0.84 1.87 -9.10
CA PHE A 9 -0.01 1.38 -8.02
C PHE A 9 -0.99 2.47 -7.54
N MET A 10 -0.51 3.70 -7.33
CA MET A 10 -1.34 4.82 -6.92
C MET A 10 -2.43 5.12 -7.95
N GLN A 11 -2.06 5.20 -9.24
CA GLN A 11 -3.00 5.43 -10.34
C GLN A 11 -4.05 4.31 -10.43
N LEU A 12 -3.63 3.04 -10.33
CA LEU A 12 -4.52 1.89 -10.28
C LEU A 12 -5.39 1.87 -9.02
N GLY A 13 -4.92 2.46 -7.92
CA GLY A 13 -5.70 2.72 -6.72
C GLY A 13 -6.66 3.91 -6.86
N GLY A 14 -6.71 4.59 -8.01
CA GLY A 14 -7.50 5.80 -8.23
C GLY A 14 -6.96 7.04 -7.53
N GLN A 15 -5.67 7.04 -7.17
CA GLN A 15 -4.99 8.16 -6.54
C GLN A 15 -4.23 9.00 -7.58
N SER A 16 -4.16 10.31 -7.34
CA SER A 16 -3.36 11.22 -8.16
C SER A 16 -1.90 11.19 -7.75
N VAL A 17 -1.00 11.21 -8.74
CA VAL A 17 0.44 11.41 -8.55
C VAL A 17 0.75 12.88 -8.83
N SER A 18 1.45 13.56 -7.91
CA SER A 18 1.94 14.91 -8.13
C SER A 18 3.43 14.91 -8.44
N LYS A 19 3.86 15.79 -9.35
CA LYS A 19 5.28 16.09 -9.60
C LYS A 19 5.76 17.33 -8.84
N LEU A 20 4.87 18.01 -8.14
CA LEU A 20 5.14 19.20 -7.33
C LEU A 20 4.78 18.93 -5.87
N LEU A 21 5.62 19.41 -4.95
CA LEU A 21 5.35 19.34 -3.52
C LEU A 21 4.10 20.15 -3.16
N HIS A 22 3.15 19.51 -2.49
CA HIS A 22 1.96 20.14 -1.95
C HIS A 22 1.53 19.44 -0.65
N GLU A 23 0.76 20.14 0.18
CA GLU A 23 0.29 19.64 1.49
C GLU A 23 -0.82 18.57 1.39
N GLY A 24 -1.45 18.46 0.21
CA GLY A 24 -2.58 17.56 -0.04
C GLY A 24 -3.86 17.99 0.67
N THR A 25 -4.92 17.19 0.53
CA THR A 25 -6.17 17.36 1.30
C THR A 25 -6.06 16.69 2.66
N GLU A 26 -7.01 16.98 3.56
CA GLU A 26 -7.11 16.31 4.86
C GLU A 26 -7.19 14.79 4.73
N GLN A 27 -8.04 14.30 3.82
CA GLN A 27 -8.22 12.87 3.58
C GLN A 27 -6.94 12.23 3.05
N GLN A 28 -6.20 12.93 2.18
CA GLN A 28 -4.91 12.45 1.68
C GLN A 28 -3.87 12.36 2.79
N ARG A 29 -3.78 13.37 3.66
CA ARG A 29 -2.86 13.35 4.81
C ARG A 29 -3.20 12.23 5.80
N GLN A 30 -4.48 12.05 6.12
CA GLN A 30 -4.92 10.96 7.01
C GLN A 30 -4.61 9.58 6.40
N LEU A 31 -4.85 9.41 5.09
CA LEU A 31 -4.52 8.16 4.41
C LEU A 31 -3.01 7.93 4.39
N GLY A 32 -2.21 8.95 4.06
CA GLY A 32 -0.75 8.86 4.05
C GLY A 32 -0.18 8.49 5.42
N ALA A 33 -0.61 9.17 6.48
CA ALA A 33 -0.20 8.87 7.85
C ALA A 33 -0.60 7.43 8.27
N ARG A 34 -1.81 7.00 7.91
CA ARG A 34 -2.27 5.63 8.17
C ARG A 34 -1.41 4.59 7.48
N LEU A 35 -1.17 4.75 6.20
CA LEU A 35 -0.35 3.80 5.44
C LEU A 35 1.07 3.75 6.00
N LEU A 36 1.69 4.90 6.27
CA LEU A 36 3.05 4.96 6.79
C LEU A 36 3.17 4.30 8.17
N LEU A 37 2.35 4.73 9.14
CA LEU A 37 2.47 4.26 10.51
C LEU A 37 2.04 2.79 10.66
N SER A 38 1.08 2.31 9.86
CA SER A 38 0.67 0.90 9.92
C SER A 38 1.84 -0.01 9.53
N GLU A 39 2.56 0.29 8.45
CA GLU A 39 3.72 -0.50 8.02
C GLU A 39 4.88 -0.43 9.03
N VAL A 40 5.12 0.74 9.63
CA VAL A 40 6.11 0.89 10.71
C VAL A 40 5.73 0.04 11.92
N LEU A 41 4.48 0.08 12.36
CA LEU A 41 4.01 -0.71 13.49
C LEU A 41 3.97 -2.21 13.18
N GLU A 42 3.64 -2.62 11.95
CA GLU A 42 3.74 -4.02 11.52
C GLU A 42 5.19 -4.52 11.63
N TYR A 43 6.17 -3.73 11.17
CA TYR A 43 7.58 -4.09 11.33
C TYR A 43 8.00 -4.15 12.80
N VAL A 44 7.63 -3.17 13.62
CA VAL A 44 7.99 -3.14 15.05
C VAL A 44 7.37 -4.32 15.81
N ILE A 45 6.09 -4.61 15.59
CA ILE A 45 5.34 -5.64 16.33
C ILE A 45 5.68 -7.03 15.81
N TYR A 46 5.57 -7.25 14.50
CA TYR A 46 5.70 -8.59 13.92
C TYR A 46 7.12 -8.90 13.44
N GLY A 47 7.85 -7.89 12.97
CA GLY A 47 9.24 -8.04 12.52
C GLY A 47 10.24 -8.07 13.68
N LEU A 48 10.13 -7.11 14.62
CA LEU A 48 11.02 -7.01 15.78
C LEU A 48 10.48 -7.69 17.04
N GLY A 49 9.19 -8.05 17.08
CA GLY A 49 8.57 -8.67 18.25
C GLY A 49 8.33 -7.70 19.41
N ILE A 50 8.24 -6.39 19.15
CA ILE A 50 8.13 -5.34 20.17
C ILE A 50 6.70 -4.78 20.18
N GLU A 51 6.03 -4.77 21.34
CA GLU A 51 4.74 -4.10 21.52
C GLU A 51 4.97 -2.66 22.03
N PRO A 52 4.81 -1.60 21.20
CA PRO A 52 4.96 -0.24 21.70
C PRO A 52 3.86 0.11 22.71
N GLU A 53 4.18 0.94 23.69
CA GLU A 53 3.29 1.33 24.78
C GLU A 53 3.14 2.86 24.86
N ILE A 54 1.89 3.33 24.95
CA ILE A 54 1.56 4.75 25.18
C ILE A 54 0.64 4.80 26.39
N ASP A 55 1.02 5.57 27.42
CA ASP A 55 0.24 5.74 28.66
C ASP A 55 -0.23 4.41 29.29
N GLY A 56 0.62 3.38 29.28
CA GLY A 56 0.31 2.05 29.81
C GLY A 56 -0.54 1.16 28.90
N VAL A 57 -0.90 1.62 27.70
CA VAL A 57 -1.66 0.85 26.71
C VAL A 57 -0.71 0.34 25.62
N ARG A 58 -0.59 -0.99 25.54
CA ARG A 58 0.18 -1.65 24.48
C ARG A 58 -0.58 -1.68 23.17
N ILE A 59 0.08 -1.25 22.12
CA ILE A 59 -0.40 -1.30 20.75
C ILE A 59 0.01 -2.65 20.17
N LYS A 60 -0.98 -3.50 19.88
CA LYS A 60 -0.77 -4.87 19.37
C LYS A 60 -1.26 -5.07 17.93
N ASP A 61 -2.12 -4.16 17.49
CA ASP A 61 -2.76 -4.20 16.18
C ASP A 61 -2.59 -2.82 15.53
N PRO A 62 -1.68 -2.71 14.54
CA PRO A 62 -1.45 -1.47 13.78
C PRO A 62 -2.72 -0.87 13.19
N ASP A 63 -3.66 -1.70 12.73
CA ASP A 63 -4.87 -1.27 12.03
C ASP A 63 -5.90 -0.64 12.98
N ARG A 64 -5.69 -0.72 14.31
CA ARG A 64 -6.57 -0.10 15.33
C ARG A 64 -6.21 1.34 15.68
N VAL A 65 -5.08 1.87 15.19
CA VAL A 65 -4.72 3.26 15.41
C VAL A 65 -5.70 4.18 14.66
N THR A 66 -6.22 5.18 15.37
CA THR A 66 -7.13 6.18 14.81
C THR A 66 -6.38 7.47 14.47
N TYR A 67 -6.82 8.16 13.41
CA TYR A 67 -6.11 9.31 12.84
C TYR A 67 -7.07 10.49 12.74
N ALA A 68 -6.73 11.59 13.40
CA ALA A 68 -7.47 12.84 13.33
C ALA A 68 -6.55 13.95 12.80
N VAL A 69 -7.12 14.88 12.04
CA VAL A 69 -6.39 16.11 11.67
C VAL A 69 -6.33 16.99 12.92
N GLY A 70 -5.11 17.31 13.35
CA GLY A 70 -4.87 18.21 14.48
C GLY A 70 -5.13 19.67 14.13
N SER A 71 -4.98 20.55 15.12
CA SER A 71 -5.12 22.01 14.94
C SER A 71 -3.92 22.65 14.23
N ALA A 72 -2.78 21.96 14.14
CA ALA A 72 -1.59 22.43 13.46
C ALA A 72 -1.78 22.43 11.93
N LYS A 73 -1.25 23.44 11.25
CA LYS A 73 -1.18 23.48 9.79
C LYS A 73 -0.07 22.55 9.29
N PRO A 74 -0.24 21.91 8.12
CA PRO A 74 0.83 21.11 7.52
C PRO A 74 2.02 22.00 7.17
N ASP A 75 3.22 21.56 7.53
CA ASP A 75 4.49 22.22 7.21
C ASP A 75 5.24 21.39 6.16
N ARG A 76 5.54 22.02 5.02
CA ARG A 76 6.19 21.35 3.89
C ARG A 76 7.63 20.98 4.17
N LEU A 77 8.35 21.77 4.98
CA LEU A 77 9.72 21.47 5.35
C LEU A 77 9.74 20.22 6.24
N GLU A 78 8.91 20.20 7.27
CA GLU A 78 8.75 19.05 8.18
C GLU A 78 8.25 17.80 7.44
N MET A 79 7.39 17.94 6.41
CA MET A 79 6.97 16.80 5.59
C MET A 79 8.15 16.16 4.84
N VAL A 80 9.08 16.97 4.32
CA VAL A 80 10.25 16.48 3.57
C VAL A 80 11.27 15.88 4.54
N ASP A 81 11.59 16.63 5.60
CA ASP A 81 12.54 16.23 6.65
C ASP A 81 12.09 14.93 7.33
N GLY A 82 10.84 14.87 7.80
CA GLY A 82 10.30 13.70 8.47
C GLY A 82 10.24 12.44 7.59
N LEU A 83 9.91 12.56 6.29
CA LEU A 83 9.97 11.40 5.40
C LEU A 83 11.42 10.96 5.12
N ALA A 84 12.37 11.90 5.07
CA ALA A 84 13.79 11.58 4.91
C ALA A 84 14.32 10.84 6.15
N ASP A 85 13.96 11.27 7.36
CA ASP A 85 14.33 10.61 8.61
C ASP A 85 13.73 9.20 8.73
N VAL A 86 12.47 9.01 8.33
CA VAL A 86 11.89 7.67 8.27
C VAL A 86 12.64 6.79 7.29
N ALA A 87 12.97 7.28 6.09
CA ALA A 87 13.78 6.52 5.14
C ALA A 87 15.17 6.18 5.73
N TYR A 88 15.83 7.15 6.37
CA TYR A 88 17.12 6.96 7.01
C TYR A 88 17.07 5.84 8.07
N THR A 89 16.07 5.86 8.95
CA THR A 89 15.90 4.82 9.98
C THR A 89 15.60 3.45 9.39
N MET A 90 14.86 3.36 8.27
CA MET A 90 14.67 2.10 7.54
C MET A 90 16.00 1.54 7.01
N TYR A 91 16.83 2.37 6.36
CA TYR A 91 18.15 1.93 5.89
C TYR A 91 19.09 1.61 7.06
N TRP A 92 19.00 2.34 8.18
CA TRP A 92 19.75 2.00 9.39
C TRP A 92 19.40 0.60 9.89
N ASN A 93 18.09 0.25 9.96
CA ASN A 93 17.65 -1.09 10.36
C ASN A 93 18.16 -2.16 9.39
N ALA A 94 18.12 -1.87 8.09
CA ALA A 94 18.63 -2.77 7.07
C ALA A 94 20.12 -3.07 7.28
N CYS A 95 20.92 -2.03 7.53
CA CYS A 95 22.34 -2.18 7.83
C CYS A 95 22.60 -2.89 9.17
N ALA A 96 21.84 -2.53 10.23
CA ALA A 96 22.05 -3.05 11.57
C ALA A 96 21.70 -4.54 11.70
N PHE A 97 20.71 -5.01 10.93
CA PHE A 97 20.19 -6.37 11.00
C PHE A 97 20.45 -7.21 9.73
N GLY A 98 21.19 -6.67 8.75
CA GLY A 98 21.47 -7.36 7.50
C GLY A 98 20.22 -7.65 6.65
N VAL A 99 19.18 -6.81 6.75
CA VAL A 99 17.96 -6.99 5.96
C VAL A 99 18.25 -6.60 4.50
N PRO A 100 17.97 -7.48 3.51
CA PRO A 100 18.09 -7.17 2.08
C PRO A 100 16.91 -6.28 1.65
N LEU A 101 16.87 -5.05 2.18
CA LEU A 101 15.74 -4.13 2.10
C LEU A 101 15.39 -3.78 0.65
N GLU A 102 16.39 -3.52 -0.18
CA GLU A 102 16.18 -3.06 -1.54
C GLU A 102 15.58 -4.15 -2.44
N GLU A 103 16.12 -5.37 -2.37
CA GLU A 103 15.63 -6.54 -3.09
C GLU A 103 14.23 -6.92 -2.62
N ALA A 104 14.01 -6.95 -1.30
CA ALA A 104 12.70 -7.22 -0.73
C ALA A 104 11.68 -6.16 -1.15
N PHE A 105 12.05 -4.89 -1.16
CA PHE A 105 11.18 -3.78 -1.57
C PHE A 105 10.77 -3.91 -3.04
N ASP A 106 11.69 -4.28 -3.93
CA ASP A 106 11.38 -4.50 -5.35
C ASP A 106 10.36 -5.61 -5.56
N LEU A 107 10.53 -6.76 -4.87
CA LEU A 107 9.60 -7.88 -4.92
C LEU A 107 8.23 -7.51 -4.35
N VAL A 108 8.19 -6.77 -3.25
CA VAL A 108 6.95 -6.27 -2.66
C VAL A 108 6.22 -5.30 -3.59
N CYS A 109 6.95 -4.43 -4.30
CA CYS A 109 6.35 -3.55 -5.31
C CYS A 109 5.67 -4.33 -6.43
N ASP A 110 6.33 -5.38 -6.95
CA ASP A 110 5.75 -6.22 -8.01
C ASP A 110 4.52 -6.98 -7.51
N ASN A 111 4.62 -7.60 -6.35
CA ASN A 111 3.52 -8.32 -5.73
C ASN A 111 2.32 -7.39 -5.40
N ASN A 112 2.56 -6.15 -4.96
CA ASN A 112 1.49 -5.20 -4.72
C ASN A 112 0.69 -4.87 -5.99
N LEU A 113 1.35 -4.86 -7.15
CA LEU A 113 0.65 -4.66 -8.44
C LEU A 113 -0.24 -5.85 -8.83
N GLU A 114 0.00 -7.06 -8.30
CA GLU A 114 -0.85 -8.23 -8.53
C GLU A 114 -2.24 -8.12 -7.89
N LYS A 115 -2.44 -7.15 -6.99
CA LYS A 115 -3.76 -6.84 -6.43
C LYS A 115 -4.74 -6.31 -7.49
N PHE A 116 -4.24 -5.86 -8.63
CA PHE A 116 -5.04 -5.33 -9.73
C PHE A 116 -5.19 -6.38 -10.84
N VAL A 117 -6.42 -6.87 -11.03
CA VAL A 117 -6.71 -7.90 -12.03
C VAL A 117 -6.65 -7.28 -13.42
N LYS A 118 -5.69 -7.69 -14.24
CA LYS A 118 -5.57 -7.24 -15.62
C LYS A 118 -6.71 -7.80 -16.48
N LEU A 119 -7.49 -6.91 -17.11
CA LEU A 119 -8.64 -7.26 -17.95
C LEU A 119 -8.30 -7.31 -19.45
N GLY A 120 -7.06 -6.96 -19.83
CA GLY A 120 -6.61 -6.93 -21.22
C GLY A 120 -6.81 -5.57 -21.91
N ARG A 121 -6.80 -5.58 -23.25
CA ARG A 121 -6.99 -4.41 -24.13
C ARG A 121 -8.31 -4.60 -24.89
N GLY A 122 -9.34 -3.79 -24.63
CA GLY A 122 -10.59 -3.92 -25.39
C GLY A 122 -11.79 -3.17 -24.80
N ALA A 123 -12.81 -2.97 -25.64
CA ALA A 123 -14.04 -2.21 -25.36
C ALA A 123 -15.06 -2.92 -24.46
N GLU A 124 -14.76 -4.13 -23.96
CA GLU A 124 -15.67 -4.88 -23.09
C GLU A 124 -15.82 -4.26 -21.69
N PHE A 125 -14.82 -3.51 -21.24
CA PHE A 125 -14.84 -2.86 -19.94
C PHE A 125 -14.67 -1.35 -20.10
N SER A 126 -15.66 -0.60 -19.61
CA SER A 126 -15.56 0.85 -19.45
C SER A 126 -15.05 1.20 -18.04
N PRO A 127 -14.20 2.23 -17.87
CA PRO A 127 -13.82 2.69 -16.54
C PRO A 127 -15.05 3.08 -15.73
N GLY A 128 -15.09 2.66 -14.47
CA GLY A 128 -16.26 2.87 -13.63
C GLY A 128 -16.49 1.72 -12.65
N VAL A 129 -17.58 1.81 -11.91
CA VAL A 129 -17.97 0.80 -10.91
C VAL A 129 -18.59 -0.39 -11.62
N LEU A 130 -18.15 -1.60 -11.28
CA LEU A 130 -18.78 -2.82 -11.77
C LEU A 130 -19.99 -3.17 -10.90
N PRO A 131 -21.12 -3.55 -11.51
CA PRO A 131 -22.23 -4.13 -10.76
C PRO A 131 -21.81 -5.48 -10.17
N ARG A 132 -22.45 -5.89 -9.07
CA ARG A 132 -21.99 -7.00 -8.22
C ARG A 132 -21.88 -8.32 -8.98
N GLU A 133 -22.81 -8.57 -9.89
CA GLU A 133 -22.85 -9.72 -10.78
C GLU A 133 -21.65 -9.81 -11.73
N ALA A 134 -20.97 -8.69 -12.02
CA ALA A 134 -19.83 -8.62 -12.93
C ALA A 134 -18.47 -8.66 -12.20
N TRP A 135 -18.44 -8.80 -10.86
CA TRP A 135 -17.20 -8.77 -10.07
C TRP A 135 -16.22 -9.91 -10.42
N HIS A 136 -16.70 -10.99 -11.02
CA HIS A 136 -15.86 -12.08 -11.51
C HIS A 136 -14.99 -11.69 -12.71
N CYS A 137 -15.22 -10.51 -13.31
CA CYS A 137 -14.41 -9.94 -14.38
C CYS A 137 -14.25 -10.84 -15.62
N ASN A 138 -15.19 -11.76 -15.88
CA ASN A 138 -15.06 -12.84 -16.88
C ASN A 138 -13.81 -13.74 -16.73
N LEU A 139 -13.14 -13.67 -15.58
CA LEU A 139 -11.89 -14.38 -15.27
C LEU A 139 -12.05 -15.32 -14.08
N GLY A 140 -13.27 -15.46 -13.53
CA GLY A 140 -13.54 -16.29 -12.36
C GLY A 140 -12.97 -15.71 -11.05
N ILE A 141 -12.70 -14.40 -11.00
CA ILE A 141 -12.14 -13.75 -9.82
C ILE A 141 -13.14 -13.77 -8.68
N ARG A 142 -12.66 -14.09 -7.48
CA ARG A 142 -13.39 -13.92 -6.23
C ARG A 142 -12.73 -12.82 -5.41
N TRP A 143 -13.55 -12.03 -4.73
CA TRP A 143 -13.12 -10.96 -3.85
C TRP A 143 -13.43 -11.32 -2.40
N PRO A 144 -12.60 -10.90 -1.43
CA PRO A 144 -12.89 -11.06 0.00
C PRO A 144 -14.23 -10.41 0.39
N GLU A 145 -14.87 -10.91 1.46
CA GLU A 145 -16.17 -10.42 1.92
C GLU A 145 -16.17 -8.95 2.31
N GLU A 146 -15.02 -8.43 2.77
CA GLU A 146 -14.86 -7.03 3.14
C GLU A 146 -14.79 -6.06 1.94
N VAL A 147 -14.72 -6.58 0.70
CA VAL A 147 -14.77 -5.73 -0.49
C VAL A 147 -16.16 -5.15 -0.65
N ALA A 148 -16.24 -3.83 -0.54
CA ALA A 148 -17.48 -3.08 -0.68
C ALA A 148 -17.75 -2.70 -2.14
N GLN A 149 -16.70 -2.56 -2.96
CA GLN A 149 -16.80 -2.08 -4.33
C GLN A 149 -15.69 -2.65 -5.21
N VAL A 150 -16.06 -3.05 -6.44
CA VAL A 150 -15.11 -3.34 -7.51
C VAL A 150 -15.27 -2.32 -8.63
N SER A 151 -14.16 -1.77 -9.11
CA SER A 151 -14.15 -0.79 -10.20
C SER A 151 -13.15 -1.18 -11.28
N VAL A 152 -13.45 -0.83 -12.52
CA VAL A 152 -12.52 -0.86 -13.64
C VAL A 152 -11.78 0.48 -13.71
N ILE A 153 -10.45 0.41 -13.78
CA ILE A 153 -9.57 1.57 -13.93
C ILE A 153 -8.71 1.36 -15.16
N LYS A 154 -8.54 2.45 -15.93
CA LYS A 154 -7.67 2.49 -17.09
C LYS A 154 -6.38 3.22 -16.74
N VAL A 155 -5.24 2.59 -17.01
CA VAL A 155 -3.91 3.20 -16.88
C VAL A 155 -3.16 2.96 -18.19
N ALA A 156 -2.74 4.04 -18.85
CA ALA A 156 -2.31 4.01 -20.25
C ALA A 156 -3.36 3.30 -21.12
N ASP A 157 -3.00 2.24 -21.86
CA ASP A 157 -3.88 1.49 -22.76
C ASP A 157 -4.39 0.17 -22.18
N GLU A 158 -4.28 -0.02 -20.87
CA GLU A 158 -4.66 -1.26 -20.19
C GLU A 158 -5.76 -1.03 -19.15
N TYR A 159 -6.63 -2.03 -19.01
CA TYR A 159 -7.74 -2.03 -18.08
C TYR A 159 -7.49 -3.01 -16.93
N TYR A 160 -7.86 -2.59 -15.73
CA TYR A 160 -7.66 -3.35 -14.51
C TYR A 160 -8.91 -3.30 -13.64
N ALA A 161 -9.29 -4.42 -13.01
CA ALA A 161 -10.27 -4.42 -11.94
C ALA A 161 -9.57 -4.32 -10.57
N VAL A 162 -10.17 -3.51 -9.69
CA VAL A 162 -9.70 -3.31 -8.31
C VAL A 162 -10.87 -3.45 -7.33
N GLY A 163 -10.68 -4.23 -6.27
CA GLY A 163 -11.59 -4.31 -5.14
C GLY A 163 -11.12 -3.44 -3.98
N LYS A 164 -12.02 -2.63 -3.41
CA LYS A 164 -11.76 -1.78 -2.24
C LYS A 164 -12.74 -2.06 -1.11
N ASP A 165 -12.26 -1.94 0.13
CA ASP A 165 -13.12 -1.93 1.31
C ASP A 165 -13.83 -0.57 1.49
N SER A 166 -14.70 -0.48 2.49
CA SER A 166 -15.45 0.76 2.81
C SER A 166 -14.55 1.94 3.22
N ARG A 167 -13.27 1.70 3.52
CA ARG A 167 -12.27 2.71 3.87
C ARG A 167 -11.41 3.12 2.67
N GLY A 168 -11.62 2.50 1.51
CA GLY A 168 -10.85 2.73 0.28
C GLY A 168 -9.55 1.92 0.19
N LYS A 169 -9.24 1.01 1.14
CA LYS A 169 -8.05 0.14 1.11
C LYS A 169 -8.23 -0.90 0.00
N VAL A 170 -7.22 -1.03 -0.88
CA VAL A 170 -7.19 -2.05 -1.93
C VAL A 170 -7.05 -3.44 -1.30
N ARG A 171 -7.91 -4.39 -1.70
CA ARG A 171 -7.94 -5.76 -1.18
C ARG A 171 -7.42 -6.78 -2.19
N LYS A 172 -6.93 -7.91 -1.69
CA LYS A 172 -6.30 -8.98 -2.46
C LYS A 172 -7.38 -9.83 -3.15
N PRO A 173 -7.45 -9.90 -4.49
CA PRO A 173 -8.34 -10.83 -5.19
C PRO A 173 -7.88 -12.28 -5.03
N SER A 174 -8.72 -13.25 -5.41
CA SER A 174 -8.36 -14.67 -5.38
C SER A 174 -7.22 -15.07 -6.32
N SER A 175 -6.86 -14.22 -7.28
CA SER A 175 -5.72 -14.42 -8.18
C SER A 175 -4.39 -13.97 -7.57
N TYR A 176 -4.41 -13.27 -6.43
CA TYR A 176 -3.22 -12.76 -5.77
C TYR A 176 -2.44 -13.88 -5.10
N THR A 177 -1.12 -13.89 -5.29
CA THR A 177 -0.21 -14.81 -4.58
C THR A 177 0.73 -13.99 -3.70
N SER A 178 0.85 -14.33 -2.42
CA SER A 178 1.78 -13.61 -1.54
C SER A 178 3.22 -13.78 -2.03
N VAL A 179 3.99 -12.68 -2.02
CA VAL A 179 5.43 -12.71 -2.28
C VAL A 179 6.13 -13.68 -1.32
N ASP A 180 7.03 -14.49 -1.87
CA ASP A 180 7.93 -15.32 -1.10
C ASP A 180 9.26 -14.58 -0.88
N LEU A 181 9.52 -14.17 0.36
CA LEU A 181 10.75 -13.50 0.77
C LEU A 181 11.75 -14.46 1.44
N LEU A 182 11.38 -15.71 1.67
CA LEU A 182 12.23 -16.70 2.34
C LEU A 182 13.58 -16.91 1.64
N PRO A 183 13.67 -16.89 0.28
CA PRO A 183 14.96 -16.99 -0.39
C PRO A 183 15.94 -15.88 -0.02
N LEU A 184 15.47 -14.65 0.21
CA LEU A 184 16.31 -13.52 0.61
C LEU A 184 16.82 -13.68 2.05
N VAL A 185 15.96 -14.16 2.95
CA VAL A 185 16.34 -14.44 4.35
C VAL A 185 17.42 -15.52 4.40
N ASN A 186 17.24 -16.60 3.64
CA ASN A 186 18.21 -17.70 3.61
C ASN A 186 19.57 -17.29 3.01
N GLN A 187 19.58 -16.36 2.05
CA GLN A 187 20.83 -15.81 1.49
C GLN A 187 21.54 -14.88 2.47
N ALA A 188 20.80 -14.06 3.23
CA ALA A 188 21.36 -13.14 4.22
C ALA A 188 21.93 -13.87 5.46
N ALA A 189 21.48 -15.09 5.74
CA ALA A 189 21.92 -15.90 6.86
C ALA A 189 23.10 -16.85 6.53
N ALA A 190 23.52 -16.93 5.27
CA ALA A 190 24.61 -17.79 4.77
C ALA A 190 25.95 -17.04 4.75
#